data_AF-G3IFW0-F1
#
_entry.id   AF-G3IFW0-F1
#
_cell.length_a   1.000
_cell.length_b   1.000
_cell.length_c   1.000
_cell.angle_alpha   90.00
_cell.angle_beta   90.00
_cell.angle_gamma   90.00
#
_symmetry.space_group_name_H-M   'P 1'
#
loop_
_entity.id
_entity.type
_entity.pdbx_description
1 polymer ?
#
loop_
_entity_poly.entity_id
_entity_poly.type
_entity_poly.pdbx_seq_one_letter_code
_entity_poly.pdbx_strand_id
1 'polypeptide(L)'
;MINRFCFQVTQLLLAHGADPSECPAHESLTHICLKSFKLHFPLLRFLLESGAAYNCSLHGASCWSGFSLIFERLCSHPGCAEDDSHIELLHKAETVLDLMVTSSQRLQLPENFNIHPVGSLAGKIQALHASLRQLESYPPPLKHLCRVSIRLCLRPWPVDTKVKALPLPDRLKWYLLSAHSGTEDNC
;
A
#
# COMPACT_ATOMS: atom_id res chain seq x y z
N MET A 1 20.50 10.04 -6.51
CA MET A 1 21.40 8.85 -6.45
C MET A 1 21.00 7.90 -5.32
N ILE A 2 20.73 8.40 -4.10
CA ILE A 2 20.38 7.56 -2.94
C ILE A 2 19.10 6.72 -3.14
N ASN A 3 18.04 7.28 -3.72
CA ASN A 3 16.78 6.55 -3.96
C ASN A 3 16.97 5.33 -4.88
N ARG A 4 17.84 5.44 -5.90
CA ARG A 4 18.14 4.32 -6.82
C ARG A 4 18.92 3.22 -6.10
N PHE A 5 19.91 3.61 -5.29
CA PHE A 5 20.67 2.67 -4.48
C PHE A 5 19.77 1.93 -3.49
N CYS A 6 18.96 2.65 -2.71
CA CYS A 6 18.02 2.05 -1.76
C CYS A 6 17.08 1.06 -2.46
N PHE A 7 16.52 1.45 -3.61
CA PHE A 7 15.63 0.58 -4.38
C PHE A 7 16.32 -0.71 -4.83
N GLN A 8 17.53 -0.62 -5.40
CA GLN A 8 18.28 -1.79 -5.87
C GLN A 8 18.69 -2.72 -4.72
N VAL A 9 19.09 -2.16 -3.58
CA VAL A 9 19.41 -2.94 -2.37
C VAL A 9 18.16 -3.64 -1.85
N THR A 10 17.02 -2.95 -1.79
CA THR A 10 15.75 -3.58 -1.38
C THR A 10 15.37 -4.72 -2.32
N GLN A 11 15.48 -4.55 -3.65
CA GLN A 11 15.23 -5.62 -4.60
C GLN A 11 16.10 -6.85 -4.35
N LEU A 12 17.40 -6.64 -4.13
CA LEU A 12 18.35 -7.71 -3.82
C LEU A 12 17.96 -8.43 -2.52
N LEU A 13 17.73 -7.68 -1.44
CA LEU A 13 17.39 -8.26 -0.14
C LEU A 13 16.08 -9.06 -0.20
N LEU A 14 15.05 -8.54 -0.86
CA LEU A 14 13.79 -9.27 -1.05
C LEU A 14 13.97 -10.55 -1.87
N ALA A 15 14.80 -10.52 -2.91
CA ALA A 15 15.12 -11.72 -3.71
C ALA A 15 15.83 -12.81 -2.90
N HIS A 16 16.47 -12.44 -1.80
CA HIS A 16 17.10 -13.35 -0.84
C HIS A 16 16.26 -13.59 0.42
N GLY A 17 14.98 -13.21 0.43
CA GLY A 17 14.02 -13.57 1.47
C GLY A 17 13.97 -12.65 2.69
N ALA A 18 14.59 -11.46 2.65
CA ALA A 18 14.45 -10.48 3.71
C ALA A 18 12.98 -10.05 3.87
N ASP A 19 12.51 -9.92 5.12
CA ASP A 19 11.18 -9.37 5.41
C ASP A 19 11.28 -7.84 5.62
N PRO A 20 10.67 -7.00 4.75
CA PRO A 20 10.73 -5.55 4.90
C PRO A 20 9.82 -5.01 6.03
N SER A 21 8.99 -5.87 6.62
CA SER A 21 7.96 -5.51 7.60
C SER A 21 8.27 -5.99 9.03
N GLU A 22 9.53 -6.38 9.27
CA GLU A 22 10.00 -6.91 10.55
C GLU A 22 9.82 -5.91 11.71
N CYS A 23 9.48 -6.43 12.89
CA CYS A 23 9.30 -5.66 14.12
C CYS A 23 10.60 -5.72 14.93
N PRO A 24 11.11 -4.61 15.50
CA PRO A 24 10.43 -3.35 15.84
C PRO A 24 10.22 -2.38 14.67
N ALA A 25 9.25 -1.48 14.81
CA ALA A 25 8.82 -0.56 13.74
C ALA A 25 9.94 0.33 13.17
N HIS A 26 10.99 0.63 13.94
CA HIS A 26 12.13 1.42 13.49
C HIS A 26 13.13 0.62 12.63
N GLU A 27 13.01 -0.71 12.62
CA GLU A 27 13.77 -1.60 11.74
C GLU A 27 12.97 -1.98 10.48
N SER A 28 11.63 -1.85 10.50
CA SER A 28 10.80 -2.08 9.33
C SER A 28 11.00 -1.01 8.24
N LEU A 29 11.53 -1.44 7.10
CA LEU A 29 11.60 -0.61 5.90
C LEU A 29 10.21 -0.18 5.41
N THR A 30 9.20 -1.07 5.47
CA THR A 30 7.82 -0.72 5.10
C THR A 30 7.26 0.38 5.99
N HIS A 31 7.44 0.30 7.31
CA HIS A 31 7.00 1.32 8.26
C HIS A 31 7.68 2.68 8.01
N ILE A 32 8.99 2.69 7.81
CA ILE A 32 9.76 3.91 7.45
C ILE A 32 9.21 4.52 6.16
N CYS A 33 8.97 3.70 5.14
CA CYS A 33 8.42 4.16 3.87
C CYS A 33 7.01 4.70 4.01
N LEU A 34 6.15 4.12 4.86
CA LEU A 34 4.80 4.61 5.14
C LEU A 34 4.81 5.98 5.82
N LYS A 35 5.64 6.16 6.85
CA LYS A 35 5.75 7.43 7.60
C LYS A 35 6.15 8.61 6.71
N SER A 36 6.98 8.34 5.70
CA SER A 36 7.49 9.33 4.74
C SER A 36 7.07 9.00 3.30
N PHE A 37 5.83 8.53 3.09
CA PHE A 37 5.41 7.98 1.80
C PHE A 37 5.49 8.97 0.64
N LYS A 38 5.31 10.28 0.87
CA LYS A 38 5.49 11.29 -0.19
C LYS A 38 6.88 11.21 -0.83
N LEU A 39 7.91 11.02 0.01
CA LEU A 39 9.32 10.95 -0.38
C LEU A 39 9.70 9.56 -0.91
N HIS A 40 9.25 8.50 -0.24
CA HIS A 40 9.61 7.12 -0.56
C HIS A 40 8.57 6.39 -1.42
N PHE A 41 7.68 7.12 -2.09
CA PHE A 41 6.55 6.54 -2.82
C PHE A 41 6.94 5.41 -3.79
N PRO A 42 7.96 5.55 -4.66
CA PRO A 42 8.32 4.46 -5.58
C PRO A 42 8.74 3.18 -4.83
N LEU A 43 9.49 3.34 -3.74
CA LEU A 43 9.94 2.22 -2.92
C LEU A 43 8.78 1.60 -2.15
N LEU A 44 7.93 2.41 -1.53
CA LEU A 44 6.73 1.93 -0.82
C LEU A 44 5.80 1.15 -1.75
N ARG A 45 5.53 1.70 -2.93
CA ARG A 45 4.73 1.04 -3.96
C ARG A 45 5.33 -0.33 -4.31
N PHE A 46 6.62 -0.39 -4.59
CA PHE A 46 7.32 -1.63 -4.87
C PHE A 46 7.21 -2.65 -3.72
N LEU A 47 7.37 -2.23 -2.47
CA LEU A 47 7.23 -3.10 -1.30
C LEU A 47 5.82 -3.72 -1.22
N LEU A 48 4.78 -2.90 -1.33
CA LEU A 48 3.39 -3.36 -1.26
C LEU A 48 3.00 -4.23 -2.47
N GLU A 49 3.42 -3.86 -3.68
CA GLU A 49 3.24 -4.67 -4.89
C GLU A 49 3.96 -6.02 -4.78
N SER A 50 5.12 -6.05 -4.11
CA SER A 50 5.85 -7.28 -3.80
C SER A 50 5.17 -8.10 -2.70
N GLY A 51 4.20 -7.54 -1.97
CA GLY A 51 3.39 -8.22 -0.96
C GLY A 51 3.85 -8.00 0.49
N ALA A 52 4.66 -6.97 0.74
CA ALA A 52 5.07 -6.56 2.10
C ALA A 52 3.85 -6.33 2.98
N ALA A 53 3.97 -6.57 4.29
CA ALA A 53 2.88 -6.30 5.21
C ALA A 53 2.71 -4.78 5.38
N TYR A 54 1.47 -4.34 5.52
CA TYR A 54 1.11 -2.93 5.74
C TYR A 54 0.77 -2.63 7.20
N ASN A 55 0.99 -3.58 8.08
CA ASN A 55 0.91 -3.47 9.53
C ASN A 55 1.98 -4.37 10.14
N CYS A 56 2.19 -4.26 11.46
CA CYS A 56 3.18 -5.09 12.14
C CYS A 56 2.87 -6.58 11.91
N SER A 57 3.82 -7.33 11.36
CA SER A 57 3.66 -8.77 11.11
C SER A 57 3.58 -9.60 12.40
N LEU A 58 4.15 -9.08 13.50
CA LEU A 58 4.21 -9.76 14.79
C LEU A 58 3.06 -9.38 15.74
N HIS A 59 2.76 -8.08 15.84
CA HIS A 59 1.79 -7.55 16.82
C HIS A 59 0.50 -7.01 16.17
N GLY A 60 0.41 -7.02 14.84
CA GLY A 60 -0.74 -6.47 14.12
C GLY A 60 -0.85 -4.95 14.15
N ALA A 61 -2.04 -4.45 13.83
CA ALA A 61 -2.30 -3.01 13.67
C ALA A 61 -2.18 -2.18 14.97
N SER A 62 -2.20 -2.83 16.14
CA SER A 62 -2.02 -2.16 17.44
C SER A 62 -0.60 -1.67 17.69
N CYS A 63 0.41 -2.28 17.05
CA CYS A 63 1.79 -1.82 17.10
C CYS A 63 2.05 -0.72 16.07
N TRP A 64 1.74 -0.99 14.81
CA TRP A 64 1.70 0.02 13.76
C TRP A 64 0.77 -0.41 12.62
N SER A 65 0.15 0.56 11.97
CA SER A 65 -0.79 0.37 10.87
C SER A 65 -0.52 1.38 9.76
N GLY A 66 -0.36 0.89 8.54
CA GLY A 66 -0.24 1.72 7.34
C GLY A 66 -1.45 2.61 7.12
N PHE A 67 -2.67 2.13 7.45
CA PHE A 67 -3.87 2.98 7.39
C PHE A 67 -3.75 4.17 8.34
N SER A 68 -3.34 3.96 9.60
CA SER A 68 -3.12 5.05 10.56
C SER A 68 -2.08 6.04 10.05
N LEU A 69 -0.93 5.55 9.60
CA LEU A 69 0.18 6.39 9.15
C LEU A 69 -0.18 7.25 7.93
N ILE A 70 -0.91 6.69 6.96
CA ILE A 70 -1.34 7.44 5.78
C ILE A 70 -2.32 8.55 6.16
N PHE A 71 -3.32 8.26 6.98
CA PHE A 71 -4.30 9.27 7.40
C PHE A 71 -3.75 10.30 8.37
N GLU A 72 -2.86 9.91 9.29
CA GLU A 72 -2.10 10.84 10.12
C GLU A 72 -1.34 11.83 9.24
N ARG A 73 -0.67 11.32 8.20
CA ARG A 73 0.10 12.18 7.29
C ARG A 73 -0.80 13.10 6.47
N LEU A 74 -1.93 12.61 5.95
CA LEU A 74 -2.91 13.43 5.24
C LEU A 74 -3.49 14.54 6.13
N CYS A 75 -3.86 14.23 7.37
CA CYS A 75 -4.39 15.21 8.33
C CYS A 75 -3.32 16.21 8.82
N SER A 76 -2.04 15.82 8.84
CA SER A 76 -0.93 16.70 9.25
C SER A 76 -0.59 17.80 8.24
N HIS A 77 -1.21 17.80 7.06
CA HIS A 77 -0.90 18.72 5.97
C HIS A 77 -2.14 19.55 5.58
N PRO A 78 -2.46 20.62 6.34
CA PRO A 78 -3.71 21.40 6.20
C PRO A 78 -3.72 22.33 4.99
N GLY A 79 -3.15 21.91 3.86
CA GLY A 79 -2.88 22.70 2.66
C GLY A 79 -3.88 23.77 2.26
N CYS A 80 -3.36 24.89 1.76
CA CYS A 80 -4.15 25.86 1.00
C CYS A 80 -4.71 25.22 -0.27
N ALA A 81 -5.90 25.65 -0.69
CA ALA A 81 -6.47 25.23 -1.96
C ALA A 81 -5.50 25.67 -3.08
N GLU A 82 -5.21 24.77 -4.04
CA GLU A 82 -4.47 25.02 -5.30
C GLU A 82 -2.94 24.79 -5.32
N ASP A 83 -2.34 24.06 -4.38
CA ASP A 83 -0.97 23.55 -4.59
C ASP A 83 -0.99 22.14 -5.18
N ASP A 84 -0.44 21.97 -6.39
CA ASP A 84 -0.25 20.70 -7.11
C ASP A 84 0.34 19.61 -6.22
N SER A 85 1.19 19.99 -5.26
CA SER A 85 1.83 19.05 -4.33
C SER A 85 0.84 18.40 -3.33
N HIS A 86 -0.33 19.00 -3.09
CA HIS A 86 -1.40 18.43 -2.26
C HIS A 86 -2.26 17.42 -3.04
N ILE A 87 -2.54 17.72 -4.31
CA ILE A 87 -3.24 16.78 -5.20
C ILE A 87 -2.37 15.54 -5.40
N GLU A 88 -1.06 15.73 -5.63
CA GLU A 88 -0.10 14.63 -5.73
C GLU A 88 -0.04 13.79 -4.44
N LEU A 89 -0.05 14.43 -3.27
CA LEU A 89 -0.06 13.73 -1.98
C LEU A 89 -1.30 12.85 -1.83
N LEU A 90 -2.48 13.37 -2.17
CA LEU A 90 -3.73 12.63 -2.11
C LEU A 90 -3.73 11.44 -3.07
N HIS A 91 -3.32 11.64 -4.33
CA HIS A 91 -3.22 10.57 -5.32
C HIS A 91 -2.24 9.46 -4.90
N LYS A 92 -1.09 9.83 -4.32
CA LYS A 92 -0.14 8.87 -3.75
C LYS A 92 -0.78 8.09 -2.58
N ALA A 93 -1.54 8.76 -1.71
CA ALA A 93 -2.23 8.10 -0.61
C ALA A 93 -3.30 7.12 -1.12
N GLU A 94 -4.12 7.51 -2.09
CA GLU A 94 -5.11 6.64 -2.74
C GLU A 94 -4.45 5.39 -3.32
N THR A 95 -3.34 5.57 -4.05
CA THR A 95 -2.58 4.44 -4.62
C THR A 95 -2.08 3.49 -3.52
N VAL A 96 -1.51 4.03 -2.44
CA VAL A 96 -1.01 3.22 -1.31
C VAL A 96 -2.16 2.49 -0.61
N LEU A 97 -3.29 3.17 -0.38
CA LEU A 97 -4.48 2.57 0.24
C LEU A 97 -5.07 1.45 -0.61
N ASP A 98 -5.15 1.64 -1.93
CA ASP A 98 -5.59 0.60 -2.86
C ASP A 98 -4.66 -0.63 -2.82
N LEU A 99 -3.33 -0.42 -2.82
CA LEU A 99 -2.37 -1.52 -2.71
C LEU A 99 -2.52 -2.30 -1.39
N MET A 100 -2.79 -1.60 -0.28
CA MET A 100 -3.02 -2.22 1.03
C MET A 100 -4.33 -3.02 1.02
N VAL A 101 -5.45 -2.40 0.63
CA VAL A 101 -6.78 -3.05 0.53
C VAL A 101 -6.71 -4.27 -0.37
N THR A 102 -6.08 -4.13 -1.53
CA THR A 102 -6.01 -5.21 -2.52
C THR A 102 -5.09 -6.36 -2.12
N SER A 103 -4.28 -6.18 -1.08
CA SER A 103 -3.42 -7.21 -0.49
C SER A 103 -4.02 -7.85 0.77
N SER A 104 -5.13 -7.32 1.30
CA SER A 104 -5.80 -7.81 2.51
C SER A 104 -6.69 -9.01 2.23
N GLN A 105 -6.56 -10.13 2.94
CA GLN A 105 -7.57 -11.21 2.88
C GLN A 105 -8.93 -10.71 3.39
N ARG A 106 -8.88 -9.96 4.49
CA ARG A 106 -10.01 -9.25 5.09
C ARG A 106 -9.50 -7.89 5.53
N LEU A 107 -10.14 -6.83 5.07
CA LEU A 107 -9.81 -5.49 5.53
C LEU A 107 -10.15 -5.39 7.02
N GLN A 108 -9.18 -4.97 7.81
CA GLN A 108 -9.33 -4.68 9.23
C GLN A 108 -8.65 -3.35 9.50
N LEU A 109 -9.45 -2.34 9.83
CA LEU A 109 -8.96 -1.03 10.22
C LEU A 109 -8.62 -1.04 11.72
N PRO A 110 -7.71 -0.15 12.16
CA PRO A 110 -7.35 -0.04 13.56
C PRO A 110 -8.58 0.25 14.45
N GLU A 111 -8.54 -0.23 15.69
CA GLU A 111 -9.56 0.12 16.69
C GLU A 111 -9.53 1.64 16.94
N ASN A 112 -10.70 2.26 17.07
CA ASN A 112 -10.86 3.71 17.25
C ASN A 112 -10.21 4.57 16.16
N PHE A 113 -10.19 4.09 14.92
CA PHE A 113 -9.63 4.79 13.77
C PHE A 113 -10.47 6.00 13.32
N ASN A 114 -10.40 7.08 14.10
CA ASN A 114 -11.02 8.37 13.80
C ASN A 114 -10.01 9.34 13.20
N ILE A 115 -10.46 10.14 12.24
CA ILE A 115 -9.64 11.15 11.58
C ILE A 115 -10.26 12.52 11.78
N HIS A 116 -9.42 13.56 11.79
CA HIS A 116 -9.83 14.95 11.93
C HIS A 116 -9.17 15.77 10.82
N PRO A 117 -9.63 15.63 9.57
CA PRO A 117 -9.00 16.31 8.46
C PRO A 117 -9.34 17.81 8.50
N VAL A 118 -8.33 18.65 8.26
CA VAL A 118 -8.44 20.12 8.27
C VAL A 118 -7.87 20.67 6.96
N GLY A 119 -8.35 21.83 6.53
CA GLY A 119 -7.88 22.52 5.34
C GLY A 119 -8.68 22.16 4.08
N SER A 120 -8.15 22.58 2.92
CA SER A 120 -8.87 22.52 1.64
C SER A 120 -9.23 21.09 1.17
N LEU A 121 -8.42 20.09 1.54
CA LEU A 121 -8.66 18.69 1.20
C LEU A 121 -9.54 17.93 2.20
N ALA A 122 -10.06 18.60 3.24
CA ALA A 122 -10.72 17.90 4.34
C ALA A 122 -11.88 17.01 3.88
N GLY A 123 -12.72 17.50 2.97
CA GLY A 123 -13.81 16.72 2.40
C GLY A 123 -13.35 15.48 1.63
N LYS A 124 -12.26 15.58 0.86
CA LYS A 124 -11.70 14.45 0.09
C LYS A 124 -11.09 13.40 1.02
N ILE A 125 -10.35 13.82 2.04
CA ILE A 125 -9.78 12.92 3.05
C ILE A 125 -10.89 12.20 3.82
N GLN A 126 -11.96 12.92 4.19
CA GLN A 126 -13.13 12.34 4.86
C GLN A 126 -13.84 11.32 3.98
N ALA A 127 -14.03 11.61 2.69
CA ALA A 127 -14.64 10.69 1.73
C ALA A 127 -13.80 9.42 1.55
N LEU A 128 -12.47 9.55 1.49
CA LEU A 128 -11.55 8.43 1.39
C LEU A 128 -11.62 7.52 2.62
N HIS A 129 -11.66 8.10 3.83
CA HIS A 129 -11.83 7.35 5.07
C HIS A 129 -13.18 6.64 5.14
N ALA A 130 -14.27 7.33 4.80
CA ALA A 130 -15.61 6.74 4.76
C ALA A 130 -15.69 5.56 3.78
N SER A 131 -15.04 5.68 2.62
CA SER A 131 -14.97 4.61 1.61
C SER A 131 -14.25 3.37 2.15
N LEU A 132 -13.16 3.53 2.89
CA LEU A 132 -12.46 2.41 3.53
C LEU A 132 -13.30 1.76 4.63
N ARG A 133 -13.99 2.54 5.44
CA ARG A 133 -14.91 2.01 6.47
C ARG A 133 -16.07 1.25 5.86
N GLN A 134 -16.57 1.73 4.71
CA GLN A 134 -17.56 1.01 3.94
C GLN A 134 -16.99 -0.31 3.40
N LEU A 135 -15.78 -0.32 2.84
CA LEU A 135 -15.15 -1.57 2.37
C LEU A 135 -14.94 -2.60 3.49
N GLU A 136 -14.68 -2.16 4.72
CA GLU A 136 -14.54 -3.03 5.89
C GLU A 136 -15.86 -3.73 6.26
N SER A 137 -17.01 -3.11 5.99
CA SER A 137 -18.33 -3.66 6.36
C SER A 137 -18.86 -4.71 5.39
N TYR A 138 -18.34 -4.78 4.16
CA TYR A 138 -18.76 -5.77 3.16
C TYR A 138 -17.77 -6.94 3.07
N PRO A 139 -18.27 -8.17 2.85
CA PRO A 139 -17.39 -9.29 2.56
C PRO A 139 -16.65 -9.06 1.23
N PRO A 140 -15.33 -9.36 1.15
CA PRO A 140 -14.60 -9.22 -0.11
C PRO A 140 -15.15 -10.15 -1.20
N PRO A 141 -15.15 -9.74 -2.47
CA PRO A 141 -15.61 -10.59 -3.56
C PRO A 141 -14.69 -11.80 -3.75
N LEU A 142 -15.23 -12.91 -4.26
CA LEU A 142 -14.46 -14.14 -4.47
C LEU A 142 -13.20 -13.90 -5.33
N LYS A 143 -13.33 -13.08 -6.39
CA LYS A 143 -12.21 -12.63 -7.22
C LYS A 143 -11.06 -12.14 -6.33
N HIS A 144 -11.31 -11.17 -5.47
CA HIS A 144 -10.33 -10.59 -4.55
C HIS A 144 -9.69 -11.64 -3.63
N LEU A 145 -10.51 -12.50 -3.01
CA LEU A 145 -10.01 -13.57 -2.16
C LEU A 145 -9.04 -14.50 -2.93
N CYS A 146 -9.41 -14.92 -4.14
CA CYS A 146 -8.54 -15.75 -4.99
C CYS A 146 -7.21 -15.06 -5.30
N ARG A 147 -7.21 -13.76 -5.63
CA ARG A 147 -5.96 -13.02 -5.87
C ARG A 147 -5.08 -13.01 -4.64
N VAL A 148 -5.63 -12.69 -3.48
CA VAL A 148 -4.84 -12.63 -2.25
C VAL A 148 -4.29 -14.02 -1.89
N SER A 149 -5.11 -15.07 -1.99
CA SER A 149 -4.69 -16.45 -1.76
C SER A 149 -3.53 -16.87 -2.67
N ILE A 150 -3.63 -16.59 -3.98
CA ILE A 150 -2.56 -16.91 -4.93
C ILE A 150 -1.28 -16.13 -4.57
N ARG A 151 -1.37 -14.83 -4.30
CA ARG A 151 -0.21 -14.01 -3.92
C ARG A 151 0.48 -14.51 -2.65
N LEU A 152 -0.29 -15.01 -1.68
CA LEU A 152 0.25 -15.61 -0.46
C LEU A 152 1.02 -16.89 -0.73
N CYS A 153 0.53 -17.77 -1.62
CA CYS A 153 1.24 -18.97 -2.05
C CYS A 153 2.56 -18.67 -2.78
N LEU A 154 2.71 -17.46 -3.34
CA LEU A 154 3.93 -17.03 -4.01
C LEU A 154 4.97 -16.43 -3.05
N ARG A 155 4.67 -16.27 -1.76
CA ARG A 155 5.68 -15.86 -0.77
C ARG A 155 6.76 -16.94 -0.60
N PRO A 156 7.99 -16.60 -0.17
CA PRO A 156 8.50 -15.27 0.17
C PRO A 156 8.68 -14.35 -1.04
N TRP A 157 8.99 -13.08 -0.82
CA TRP A 157 9.19 -12.06 -1.85
C TRP A 157 10.28 -12.41 -2.89
N PRO A 158 10.31 -11.75 -4.06
CA PRO A 158 9.31 -10.81 -4.58
C PRO A 158 8.18 -11.54 -5.33
N VAL A 159 6.92 -11.21 -4.99
CA VAL A 159 5.74 -11.85 -5.58
C VAL A 159 5.62 -11.54 -7.07
N ASP A 160 6.03 -10.35 -7.52
CA ASP A 160 5.84 -9.92 -8.91
C ASP A 160 6.62 -10.78 -9.92
N THR A 161 7.86 -11.14 -9.58
CA THR A 161 8.74 -11.97 -10.41
C THR A 161 8.17 -13.37 -10.52
N LYS A 162 7.65 -13.90 -9.40
CA LYS A 162 7.00 -15.20 -9.37
C LYS A 162 5.70 -15.21 -10.17
N VAL A 163 4.88 -14.17 -10.09
CA VAL A 163 3.67 -14.02 -10.93
C VAL A 163 4.02 -14.02 -12.42
N LYS A 164 5.06 -13.29 -12.83
CA LYS A 164 5.51 -13.24 -14.23
C LYS A 164 5.93 -14.62 -14.76
N ALA A 165 6.53 -15.45 -13.90
CA ALA A 165 6.98 -16.80 -14.22
C ALA A 165 5.86 -17.85 -14.26
N LEU A 166 4.65 -17.55 -13.76
CA LEU A 166 3.54 -18.50 -13.78
C LEU A 166 3.10 -18.82 -15.23
N PRO A 167 2.70 -20.07 -15.52
CA PRO A 167 2.14 -20.47 -16.81
C PRO A 167 0.67 -20.03 -16.95
N LEU A 168 0.41 -18.74 -16.71
CA LEU A 168 -0.91 -18.12 -16.80
C LEU A 168 -0.97 -17.16 -17.99
N PRO A 169 -2.16 -16.96 -18.60
CA PRO A 169 -2.39 -15.87 -19.54
C PRO A 169 -2.07 -14.50 -18.92
N ASP A 170 -1.64 -13.56 -19.75
CA ASP A 170 -1.22 -12.23 -19.30
C ASP A 170 -2.31 -11.48 -18.52
N ARG A 171 -3.57 -11.63 -18.95
CA ARG A 171 -4.71 -11.06 -18.24
C ARG A 171 -4.80 -11.51 -16.77
N LEU A 172 -4.47 -12.76 -16.47
CA LEU A 172 -4.45 -13.26 -15.10
C LEU A 172 -3.20 -12.79 -14.35
N LYS A 173 -2.04 -12.71 -15.02
CA LYS A 173 -0.84 -12.12 -14.41
C LYS A 173 -1.07 -10.68 -13.99
N TRP A 174 -1.64 -9.86 -14.87
CA TRP A 174 -1.95 -8.47 -14.57
C TRP A 174 -2.95 -8.31 -13.43
N TYR A 175 -3.96 -9.19 -13.41
CA TYR A 175 -4.91 -9.25 -12.31
C TYR A 175 -4.21 -9.50 -10.97
N LEU A 176 -3.22 -10.40 -10.91
CA LEU A 176 -2.45 -10.69 -9.69
C LEU A 176 -1.49 -9.55 -9.30
N LEU A 177 -0.98 -8.78 -10.26
CA LEU A 177 -0.03 -7.67 -10.04
C LEU A 177 -0.68 -6.34 -9.63
N SER A 178 -2.02 -6.24 -9.61
CA SER A 178 -2.73 -4.95 -9.40
C SER A 178 -2.43 -3.90 -10.49
N ALA A 179 -1.95 -4.32 -11.66
CA ALA A 179 -1.44 -3.42 -12.70
C ALA A 179 -2.54 -2.80 -13.59
N HIS A 180 -3.80 -2.75 -13.16
CA HIS A 180 -4.93 -2.31 -14.00
C HIS A 180 -5.65 -1.09 -13.45
N SER A 181 -4.90 -0.01 -13.24
CA SER A 181 -5.47 1.32 -13.01
C SER A 181 -4.69 2.45 -13.71
N GLY A 182 -4.05 2.20 -14.85
CA GLY A 182 -3.39 3.29 -15.58
C GLY A 182 -2.56 2.87 -16.79
N THR A 183 -3.15 2.18 -17.77
CA THR A 183 -2.59 2.08 -19.12
C THR A 183 -3.70 1.77 -20.11
N GLU A 184 -4.69 2.66 -20.15
CA GLU A 184 -5.40 2.96 -21.39
C GLU A 184 -4.85 4.30 -21.90
N ASP A 185 -3.57 4.33 -22.27
CA ASP A 185 -3.06 5.36 -23.18
C ASP A 185 -3.11 4.76 -24.58
N ASN A 186 -4.24 4.99 -25.25
CA ASN A 186 -4.35 4.94 -26.70
C ASN A 186 -3.74 6.24 -27.25
N CYS A 187 -2.54 6.15 -27.83
CA CYS A 187 -2.18 6.78 -29.11
C CYS A 187 -0.84 6.21 -29.60
#